data_AF-A0A3B4A0I5-F1
#
_entry.id   AF-A0A3B4A0I5-F1
#
_cell.length_a   1.000
_cell.length_b   1.000
_cell.length_c   1.000
_cell.angle_alpha   90.00
_cell.angle_beta   90.00
_cell.angle_gamma   90.00
#
_symmetry.space_group_name_H-M   'P 1'
#
loop_
_entity.id
_entity.type
_entity.pdbx_description
1 polymer ?
#
loop_
_entity_poly.entity_id
_entity_poly.type
_entity_poly.pdbx_seq_one_letter_code
_entity_poly.pdbx_strand_id
1 'polypeptide(L)'
;VRGLAWAALLGIEGDIQAKYDSIDKDTPIPTDRQIEVDIPRCHQYDELLSSPQGHSKFRRVLKAWVVSHPDLNTFMNIILVYTYACMSAFIPKYLYNFFLKDNSHVIQEYLTVFSQMIAFHDPELSNHLNEIGFIPDLYAIPWFLTMFTHVFPLHKIFHLWDTLLLGNSSFPFCIGVAILQQLRDRLLANGFNECILLFSDLPEIDIERCVRESISLFCWTPKSATYRQHAQPPKPAGDNGFGKPVSYFSSEYQDMTKTELCREPMSLSELKAEVSPRISAEDLIELCELSPTAPTKRTKSGKPKIISVDVRSVEDYSRGHISGSINVPFSTVFGSDGELVQCPTSGVLQSYRGRLIVVISHAMKSAAMFATHLVKVNFPRVCVLDGGINKLKPTGLLTVPSPQI
;
A
#
# COMPACT_ATOMS: atom_id res chain seq x y z
N VAL A 1 24.19 10.71 -12.12
CA VAL A 1 22.78 10.91 -12.54
C VAL A 1 21.79 10.53 -11.43
N ARG A 2 21.70 9.26 -11.01
CA ARG A 2 20.71 8.73 -10.05
C ARG A 2 20.35 9.67 -8.87
N GLY A 3 21.33 10.16 -8.10
CA GLY A 3 21.05 11.04 -6.96
C GLY A 3 20.28 12.33 -7.29
N LEU A 4 20.56 12.97 -8.43
CA LEU A 4 19.81 14.15 -8.88
C LEU A 4 18.40 13.78 -9.37
N ALA A 5 18.26 12.63 -10.05
CA ALA A 5 16.96 12.14 -10.50
C ALA A 5 16.06 11.78 -9.30
N TRP A 6 16.60 11.11 -8.29
CA TRP A 6 15.89 10.78 -7.04
C TRP A 6 15.48 12.03 -6.26
N ALA A 7 16.36 13.05 -6.17
CA ALA A 7 16.02 14.34 -5.59
C ALA A 7 14.85 15.02 -6.34
N ALA A 8 14.86 14.99 -7.67
CA ALA A 8 13.76 15.54 -8.49
C ALA A 8 12.43 14.77 -8.29
N LEU A 9 12.48 13.43 -8.21
CA LEU A 9 11.31 12.58 -7.94
C LEU A 9 10.72 12.80 -6.53
N LEU A 10 11.58 13.07 -5.54
CA LEU A 10 11.17 13.43 -4.19
C LEU A 10 10.70 14.90 -4.06
N GLY A 11 10.73 15.68 -5.15
CA GLY A 11 10.30 17.08 -5.17
C GLY A 11 11.22 18.00 -4.36
N ILE A 12 12.51 17.69 -4.29
CA ILE A 12 13.50 18.49 -3.56
C ILE A 12 13.79 19.79 -4.33
N GLU A 13 13.31 20.91 -3.79
CA GLU A 13 13.39 22.25 -4.38
C GLU A 13 13.74 23.32 -3.32
N GLY A 14 14.16 24.51 -3.76
CA GLY A 14 14.54 25.63 -2.90
C GLY A 14 15.99 25.61 -2.41
N ASP A 15 16.32 26.48 -1.45
CA ASP A 15 17.67 26.56 -0.86
C ASP A 15 17.89 25.47 0.19
N ILE A 16 18.22 24.29 -0.31
CA ILE A 16 18.56 23.11 0.48
C ILE A 16 19.86 23.33 1.27
N GLN A 17 20.79 24.12 0.71
CA GLN A 17 22.12 24.32 1.29
C GLN A 17 22.03 25.14 2.57
N ALA A 18 21.33 26.28 2.54
CA ALA A 18 21.06 27.09 3.72
C ALA A 18 20.30 26.28 4.80
N LYS A 19 19.26 25.52 4.40
CA LYS A 19 18.50 24.63 5.29
C LYS A 19 19.36 23.52 5.91
N TYR A 20 20.39 23.03 5.22
CA TYR A 20 21.29 22.00 5.76
C TYR A 20 22.35 22.59 6.69
N ASP A 21 22.93 23.72 6.31
CA ASP A 21 24.00 24.34 7.08
C ASP A 21 23.48 24.87 8.44
N SER A 22 22.21 25.28 8.54
CA SER A 22 21.59 25.76 9.79
C SER A 22 21.31 24.69 10.86
N ILE A 23 21.63 23.42 10.66
CA ILE A 23 21.28 22.30 11.58
C ILE A 23 22.49 21.86 12.42
N ASP A 24 22.32 21.44 13.67
CA ASP A 24 23.42 20.83 14.45
C ASP A 24 23.84 19.47 13.93
N LYS A 25 25.16 19.28 13.90
CA LYS A 25 25.84 18.07 13.48
C LYS A 25 26.96 17.71 14.45
N ASP A 26 27.20 18.53 15.48
CA ASP A 26 28.38 18.48 16.32
C ASP A 26 28.02 18.26 17.81
N THR A 27 26.98 18.90 18.36
CA THR A 27 26.55 18.65 19.77
C THR A 27 26.19 17.17 19.99
N PRO A 28 26.63 16.55 21.10
CA PRO A 28 26.25 15.18 21.44
C PRO A 28 24.74 15.02 21.67
N ILE A 29 24.14 14.01 21.04
CA ILE A 29 22.72 13.68 21.20
C ILE A 29 22.53 12.27 21.78
N PRO A 30 21.40 11.95 22.46
CA PRO A 30 21.20 10.64 23.11
C PRO A 30 21.31 9.44 22.17
N THR A 31 21.07 9.63 20.87
CA THR A 31 21.14 8.60 19.82
C THR A 31 22.55 8.39 19.25
N ASP A 32 23.55 9.20 19.60
CA ASP A 32 24.89 9.12 19.01
C ASP A 32 25.55 7.77 19.19
N ARG A 33 25.42 7.18 20.38
CA ARG A 33 25.92 5.83 20.66
C ARG A 33 25.29 4.77 19.76
N GLN A 34 24.02 4.93 19.38
CA GLN A 34 23.34 4.00 18.49
C GLN A 34 23.84 4.17 17.05
N ILE A 35 23.93 5.42 16.57
CA ILE A 35 24.51 5.80 15.27
C ILE A 35 25.93 5.22 15.12
N GLU A 36 26.74 5.27 16.18
CA GLU A 36 28.11 4.75 16.22
C GLU A 36 28.22 3.23 16.06
N VAL A 37 27.26 2.47 16.57
CA VAL A 37 27.27 1.00 16.46
C VAL A 37 26.58 0.56 15.17
N ASP A 38 25.63 1.33 14.63
CA ASP A 38 24.90 0.98 13.41
C ASP A 38 25.67 1.30 12.13
N ILE A 39 26.35 2.45 12.05
CA ILE A 39 27.10 2.85 10.86
C ILE A 39 28.10 1.79 10.40
N PRO A 40 29.00 1.25 11.26
CA PRO A 40 29.98 0.25 10.84
C PRO A 40 29.39 -1.10 10.47
N ARG A 41 28.08 -1.33 10.71
CA ARG A 41 27.34 -2.55 10.33
C ARG A 41 26.59 -2.40 9.01
N CYS A 42 26.39 -1.19 8.52
CA CYS A 42 25.64 -0.91 7.30
C CYS A 42 26.46 -1.26 6.05
N HIS A 43 26.03 -2.28 5.31
CA HIS A 43 26.58 -2.68 4.00
C HIS A 43 28.13 -2.75 3.96
N GLN A 44 28.72 -3.43 4.95
CA GLN A 44 30.18 -3.50 5.19
C GLN A 44 31.02 -3.98 3.99
N TYR A 45 30.41 -4.61 3.00
CA TYR A 45 31.05 -5.06 1.76
C TYR A 45 31.33 -3.92 0.76
N ASP A 46 30.71 -2.74 0.94
CA ASP A 46 30.93 -1.57 0.09
C ASP A 46 32.16 -0.77 0.57
N GLU A 47 33.07 -0.46 -0.35
CA GLU A 47 34.34 0.21 -0.07
C GLU A 47 34.14 1.63 0.49
N LEU A 48 33.12 2.36 0.01
CA LEU A 48 32.86 3.71 0.52
C LEU A 48 32.19 3.65 1.88
N LEU A 49 31.16 2.81 2.07
CA LEU A 49 30.40 2.74 3.31
C LEU A 49 31.19 2.17 4.48
N SER A 50 32.10 1.22 4.23
CA SER A 50 33.02 0.68 5.27
C SER A 50 34.19 1.63 5.60
N SER A 51 34.45 2.65 4.79
CA SER A 51 35.57 3.57 5.00
C SER A 51 35.31 4.57 6.15
N PRO A 52 36.36 5.05 6.86
CA PRO A 52 36.21 6.14 7.84
C PRO A 52 35.60 7.43 7.25
N GLN A 53 35.78 7.65 5.94
CA GLN A 53 35.20 8.78 5.21
C GLN A 53 33.69 8.58 4.97
N GLY A 54 33.25 7.35 4.67
CA GLY A 54 31.83 6.98 4.62
C GLY A 54 31.17 7.11 5.99
N HIS A 55 31.79 6.54 7.03
CA HIS A 55 31.28 6.59 8.40
C HIS A 55 31.06 8.04 8.90
N SER A 56 32.04 8.92 8.71
CA SER A 56 31.93 10.34 9.09
C SER A 56 30.83 11.08 8.30
N LYS A 57 30.72 10.81 7.00
CA LYS A 57 29.65 11.33 6.13
C LYS A 57 28.26 10.86 6.57
N PHE A 58 28.08 9.56 6.85
CA PHE A 58 26.80 9.00 7.30
C PHE A 58 26.39 9.57 8.66
N ARG A 59 27.30 9.59 9.65
CA ARG A 59 27.04 10.18 10.97
C ARG A 59 26.51 11.61 10.83
N ARG A 60 27.13 12.40 9.95
CA ARG A 60 26.79 13.81 9.74
C ARG A 60 25.43 14.01 9.09
N VAL A 61 24.99 13.11 8.22
CA VAL A 61 23.63 13.12 7.64
C VAL A 61 22.58 12.63 8.64
N LEU A 62 22.87 11.55 9.37
CA LEU A 62 21.97 11.01 10.40
C LEU A 62 21.76 12.02 11.53
N LYS A 63 22.84 12.65 12.03
CA LYS A 63 22.73 13.79 12.95
C LYS A 63 21.90 14.92 12.35
N ALA A 64 22.22 15.40 11.15
CA ALA A 64 21.45 16.47 10.53
C ALA A 64 19.95 16.16 10.40
N TRP A 65 19.55 14.90 10.24
CA TRP A 65 18.13 14.53 10.19
C TRP A 65 17.49 14.35 11.58
N VAL A 66 18.20 13.78 12.55
CA VAL A 66 17.71 13.71 13.94
C VAL A 66 17.60 15.12 14.55
N VAL A 67 18.50 16.03 14.15
CA VAL A 67 18.66 17.37 14.73
C VAL A 67 18.07 18.50 13.88
N SER A 68 17.54 18.22 12.67
CA SER A 68 16.66 19.18 11.96
C SER A 68 15.29 19.36 12.65
N HIS A 69 15.24 19.16 13.97
CA HIS A 69 14.06 18.93 14.77
C HIS A 69 14.21 19.24 16.30
N PRO A 70 15.09 20.13 16.87
CA PRO A 70 15.98 21.22 16.33
C PRO A 70 17.45 21.16 16.90
N ASP A 71 18.47 22.01 16.61
CA ASP A 71 18.81 23.06 15.60
C ASP A 71 20.33 23.46 15.71
N LEU A 72 20.96 24.06 14.66
CA LEU A 72 22.28 24.77 14.61
C LEU A 72 23.60 24.00 14.96
N ASN A 73 24.65 23.83 14.13
CA ASN A 73 25.06 24.52 12.88
C ASN A 73 26.14 23.75 11.99
N THR A 74 26.56 24.39 10.89
CA THR A 74 27.86 24.39 10.13
C THR A 74 28.49 23.17 9.39
N PHE A 75 28.30 23.15 8.05
CA PHE A 75 29.31 22.99 6.94
C PHE A 75 29.40 21.71 6.05
N MET A 76 29.05 21.90 4.78
CA MET A 76 29.50 21.33 3.48
C MET A 76 29.97 19.87 3.30
N ASN A 77 29.12 19.12 2.59
CA ASN A 77 29.47 18.43 1.34
C ASN A 77 28.18 18.38 0.50
N ILE A 78 28.19 18.78 -0.79
CA ILE A 78 26.97 18.84 -1.64
C ILE A 78 26.21 17.50 -1.64
N ILE A 79 26.93 16.38 -1.65
CA ILE A 79 26.33 15.04 -1.56
C ILE A 79 25.52 14.88 -0.27
N LEU A 80 26.05 15.30 0.88
CA LEU A 80 25.37 15.17 2.19
C LEU A 80 24.12 16.06 2.28
N VAL A 81 24.16 17.24 1.66
CA VAL A 81 23.05 18.20 1.58
C VAL A 81 21.89 17.57 0.80
N TYR A 82 22.17 16.99 -0.38
CA TYR A 82 21.15 16.27 -1.15
C TYR A 82 20.71 14.96 -0.46
N THR A 83 21.60 14.20 0.17
CA THR A 83 21.20 12.98 0.91
C THR A 83 20.30 13.31 2.09
N TYR A 84 20.62 14.34 2.88
CA TYR A 84 19.75 14.85 3.94
C TYR A 84 18.38 15.25 3.40
N ALA A 85 18.34 16.06 2.35
CA ALA A 85 17.07 16.54 1.79
C ALA A 85 16.22 15.40 1.23
N CYS A 86 16.83 14.46 0.51
CA CYS A 86 16.16 13.25 0.06
C CYS A 86 15.59 12.46 1.25
N MET A 87 16.35 12.29 2.33
CA MET A 87 15.88 11.57 3.52
C MET A 87 14.73 12.29 4.23
N SER A 88 14.79 13.63 4.34
CA SER A 88 13.74 14.49 4.89
C SER A 88 12.44 14.52 4.05
N ALA A 89 12.48 14.15 2.77
CA ALA A 89 11.28 13.94 1.95
C ALA A 89 10.83 12.46 1.92
N PHE A 90 11.79 11.53 1.89
CA PHE A 90 11.55 10.09 1.78
C PHE A 90 10.87 9.53 3.04
N ILE A 91 11.36 9.88 4.23
CA ILE A 91 10.82 9.34 5.48
C ILE A 91 9.36 9.78 5.68
N PRO A 92 8.98 11.06 5.55
CA PRO A 92 7.56 11.43 5.61
C PRO A 92 6.71 10.75 4.53
N LYS A 93 7.23 10.52 3.32
CA LYS A 93 6.46 9.86 2.25
C LYS A 93 6.18 8.38 2.53
N TYR A 94 7.19 7.59 2.89
CA TYR A 94 7.07 6.13 2.98
C TYR A 94 7.01 5.56 4.41
N LEU A 95 7.49 6.32 5.39
CA LEU A 95 7.78 5.91 6.77
C LEU A 95 7.20 6.91 7.80
N TYR A 96 6.10 7.59 7.44
CA TYR A 96 5.45 8.56 8.32
C TYR A 96 5.11 7.92 9.67
N ASN A 97 5.56 8.53 10.76
CA ASN A 97 5.40 8.05 12.14
C ASN A 97 5.97 6.65 12.47
N PHE A 98 6.71 5.98 11.57
CA PHE A 98 7.32 4.67 11.83
C PHE A 98 8.37 4.70 12.95
N PHE A 99 9.01 5.85 13.17
CA PHE A 99 10.11 6.02 14.13
C PHE A 99 9.69 6.77 15.42
N LEU A 100 8.39 6.89 15.68
CA LEU A 100 7.89 7.41 16.96
C LEU A 100 8.22 6.44 18.11
N LYS A 101 8.33 7.00 19.33
CA LYS A 101 8.56 6.21 20.57
C LYS A 101 7.43 5.22 20.85
N ASP A 102 6.20 5.57 20.49
CA ASP A 102 5.10 4.63 20.29
C ASP A 102 4.67 4.68 18.82
N ASN A 103 5.04 3.65 18.09
CA ASN A 103 4.74 3.43 16.67
C ASN A 103 3.85 2.19 16.48
N SER A 104 3.40 1.55 17.57
CA SER A 104 2.76 0.23 17.56
C SER A 104 1.54 0.22 16.65
N HIS A 105 0.66 1.22 16.80
CA HIS A 105 -0.54 1.38 15.99
C HIS A 105 -0.24 1.60 14.49
N VAL A 106 0.84 2.34 14.18
CA VAL A 106 1.26 2.64 12.80
C VAL A 106 1.76 1.38 12.10
N ILE A 107 2.66 0.64 12.75
CA ILE A 107 3.22 -0.61 12.22
C ILE A 107 2.12 -1.66 12.07
N GLN A 108 1.26 -1.80 13.09
CA GLN A 108 0.16 -2.78 13.06
C GLN A 108 -0.90 -2.47 12.01
N GLU A 109 -1.26 -1.19 11.78
CA GLU A 109 -2.10 -0.80 10.64
C GLU A 109 -1.43 -1.18 9.31
N TYR A 110 -0.15 -0.82 9.14
CA TYR A 110 0.59 -1.04 7.90
C TYR A 110 0.72 -2.54 7.56
N LEU A 111 1.05 -3.38 8.55
CA LEU A 111 1.12 -4.84 8.38
C LEU A 111 -0.25 -5.45 8.10
N THR A 112 -1.32 -4.96 8.73
CA THR A 112 -2.68 -5.46 8.46
C THR A 112 -3.13 -5.11 7.03
N VAL A 113 -2.83 -3.89 6.56
CA VAL A 113 -3.04 -3.51 5.15
C VAL A 113 -2.20 -4.40 4.22
N PHE A 114 -0.95 -4.73 4.58
CA PHE A 114 -0.14 -5.65 3.80
C PHE A 114 -0.76 -7.07 3.74
N SER A 115 -1.27 -7.62 4.83
CA SER A 115 -2.02 -8.90 4.83
C SER A 115 -3.21 -8.85 3.86
N GLN A 116 -4.00 -7.77 3.89
CA GLN A 116 -5.10 -7.56 2.94
C GLN A 116 -4.62 -7.46 1.49
N MET A 117 -3.44 -6.89 1.23
CA MET A 117 -2.84 -6.85 -0.11
C MET A 117 -2.35 -8.21 -0.60
N ILE A 118 -1.88 -9.10 0.29
CA ILE A 118 -1.59 -10.49 -0.05
C ILE A 118 -2.89 -11.20 -0.45
N ALA A 119 -3.93 -11.16 0.40
CA ALA A 119 -5.24 -11.74 0.12
C ALA A 119 -5.88 -11.21 -1.17
N PHE A 120 -5.74 -9.92 -1.45
CA PHE A 120 -6.25 -9.28 -2.67
C PHE A 120 -5.55 -9.76 -3.96
N HIS A 121 -4.27 -10.12 -3.90
CA HIS A 121 -3.49 -10.49 -5.10
C HIS A 121 -3.23 -11.99 -5.26
N ASP A 122 -3.01 -12.71 -4.17
CA ASP A 122 -2.81 -14.16 -4.11
C ASP A 122 -3.56 -14.75 -2.90
N PRO A 123 -4.88 -14.97 -3.02
CA PRO A 123 -5.71 -15.44 -1.92
C PRO A 123 -5.32 -16.85 -1.47
N GLU A 124 -4.85 -17.72 -2.38
CA GLU A 124 -4.40 -19.08 -2.07
C GLU A 124 -3.17 -19.05 -1.16
N LEU A 125 -2.17 -18.22 -1.50
CA LEU A 125 -1.03 -17.98 -0.63
C LEU A 125 -1.45 -17.35 0.70
N SER A 126 -2.36 -16.37 0.69
CA SER A 126 -2.84 -15.75 1.93
C SER A 126 -3.57 -16.73 2.84
N ASN A 127 -4.38 -17.64 2.30
CA ASN A 127 -5.11 -18.63 3.08
C ASN A 127 -4.13 -19.60 3.73
N HIS A 128 -3.21 -20.18 2.96
CA HIS A 128 -2.16 -21.07 3.48
C HIS A 128 -1.33 -20.40 4.59
N LEU A 129 -0.83 -19.18 4.37
CA LEU A 129 -0.02 -18.48 5.37
C LEU A 129 -0.81 -18.17 6.65
N ASN A 130 -2.10 -17.85 6.55
CA ASN A 130 -2.98 -17.67 7.71
C ASN A 130 -3.26 -18.98 8.45
N GLU A 131 -3.49 -20.08 7.72
CA GLU A 131 -3.74 -21.42 8.28
C GLU A 131 -2.54 -21.96 9.08
N ILE A 132 -1.31 -21.74 8.60
CA ILE A 132 -0.09 -22.11 9.33
C ILE A 132 0.34 -21.05 10.37
N GLY A 133 -0.38 -19.93 10.50
CA GLY A 133 -0.06 -18.85 11.45
C GLY A 133 1.17 -17.99 11.08
N PHE A 134 1.65 -18.06 9.84
CA PHE A 134 2.83 -17.32 9.36
C PHE A 134 2.47 -15.91 8.88
N ILE A 135 2.12 -15.05 9.84
CA ILE A 135 1.65 -13.68 9.59
C ILE A 135 2.80 -12.68 9.29
N PRO A 136 2.53 -11.57 8.57
CA PRO A 136 3.57 -10.61 8.18
C PRO A 136 4.37 -9.96 9.32
N ASP A 137 3.81 -9.87 10.53
CA ASP A 137 4.52 -9.40 11.73
C ASP A 137 5.84 -10.15 11.98
N LEU A 138 5.95 -11.40 11.54
CA LEU A 138 7.13 -12.25 11.74
C LEU A 138 8.28 -11.94 10.79
N TYR A 139 8.01 -11.32 9.62
CA TYR A 139 9.01 -11.20 8.54
C TYR A 139 9.04 -9.85 7.80
N ALA A 140 7.92 -9.13 7.72
CA ALA A 140 7.80 -7.94 6.88
C ALA A 140 8.19 -6.63 7.59
N ILE A 141 8.29 -6.63 8.93
CA ILE A 141 8.76 -5.49 9.73
C ILE A 141 10.11 -4.92 9.22
N PRO A 142 11.20 -5.72 9.09
CA PRO A 142 12.48 -5.21 8.57
C PRO A 142 12.39 -4.79 7.10
N TRP A 143 11.53 -5.41 6.29
CA TRP A 143 11.32 -5.04 4.90
C TRP A 143 10.81 -3.61 4.79
N PHE A 144 9.76 -3.26 5.54
CA PHE A 144 9.17 -1.94 5.47
C PHE A 144 10.00 -0.89 6.22
N LEU A 145 10.46 -1.15 7.45
CA LEU A 145 11.28 -0.20 8.22
C LEU A 145 12.52 0.28 7.47
N THR A 146 13.12 -0.58 6.64
CA THR A 146 14.35 -0.27 5.88
C THR A 146 14.09 0.00 4.39
N MET A 147 12.82 -0.05 3.95
CA MET A 147 12.42 0.01 2.54
C MET A 147 13.27 -0.94 1.66
N PHE A 148 13.31 -2.19 2.12
CA PHE A 148 14.02 -3.35 1.57
C PHE A 148 15.56 -3.28 1.64
N THR A 149 16.18 -2.18 2.10
CA THR A 149 17.65 -2.02 2.09
C THR A 149 18.40 -3.04 2.95
N HIS A 150 17.83 -3.51 4.06
CA HIS A 150 18.42 -4.59 4.85
C HIS A 150 18.35 -5.96 4.12
N VAL A 151 17.42 -6.13 3.17
CA VAL A 151 17.12 -7.42 2.53
C VAL A 151 17.99 -7.65 1.28
N PHE A 152 18.28 -6.61 0.51
CA PHE A 152 18.98 -6.73 -0.77
C PHE A 152 20.30 -5.95 -0.82
N PRO A 153 21.30 -6.43 -1.60
CA PRO A 153 22.53 -5.68 -1.83
C PRO A 153 22.29 -4.39 -2.62
N LEU A 154 23.17 -3.40 -2.47
CA LEU A 154 23.00 -2.04 -2.99
C LEU A 154 22.65 -1.98 -4.49
N HIS A 155 23.27 -2.82 -5.33
CA HIS A 155 22.99 -2.84 -6.77
C HIS A 155 21.54 -3.28 -7.09
N LYS A 156 20.97 -4.20 -6.30
CA LYS A 156 19.56 -4.61 -6.37
C LYS A 156 18.64 -3.52 -5.85
N ILE A 157 19.00 -2.88 -4.73
CA ILE A 157 18.28 -1.74 -4.16
C ILE A 157 18.19 -0.58 -5.15
N PHE A 158 19.27 -0.23 -5.83
CA PHE A 158 19.26 0.87 -6.79
C PHE A 158 18.23 0.66 -7.92
N HIS A 159 18.15 -0.56 -8.47
CA HIS A 159 17.17 -0.87 -9.52
C HIS A 159 15.72 -0.86 -8.99
N LEU A 160 15.50 -1.41 -7.79
CA LEU A 160 14.20 -1.39 -7.12
C LEU A 160 13.74 0.04 -6.80
N TRP A 161 14.65 0.87 -6.27
CA TRP A 161 14.36 2.25 -5.85
C TRP A 161 14.17 3.22 -7.01
N ASP A 162 14.81 2.99 -8.16
CA ASP A 162 14.53 3.73 -9.40
C ASP A 162 13.04 3.63 -9.79
N THR A 163 12.35 2.53 -9.42
CA THR A 163 10.88 2.38 -9.60
C THR A 163 10.09 2.84 -8.38
N LEU A 164 10.51 2.48 -7.16
CA LEU A 164 9.79 2.83 -5.91
C LEU A 164 9.52 4.34 -5.80
N LEU A 165 10.47 5.18 -6.20
CA LEU A 165 10.36 6.64 -6.12
C LEU A 165 9.36 7.25 -7.13
N LEU A 166 9.00 6.53 -8.19
CA LEU A 166 7.94 6.92 -9.13
C LEU A 166 6.53 6.66 -8.56
N GLY A 167 6.39 5.67 -7.69
CA GLY A 167 5.15 5.33 -7.02
C GLY A 167 4.79 6.27 -5.87
N ASN A 168 3.57 6.13 -5.35
CA ASN A 168 3.13 6.76 -4.11
C ASN A 168 3.48 5.87 -2.89
N SER A 169 3.10 6.30 -1.69
CA SER A 169 3.43 5.65 -0.41
C SER A 169 2.88 4.23 -0.23
N SER A 170 2.01 3.72 -1.13
CA SER A 170 1.50 2.34 -1.09
C SER A 170 2.18 1.38 -2.08
N PHE A 171 3.04 1.88 -2.98
CA PHE A 171 3.84 1.03 -3.86
C PHE A 171 4.71 -0.03 -3.13
N PRO A 172 5.29 0.22 -1.93
CA PRO A 172 6.02 -0.80 -1.18
C PRO A 172 5.22 -2.08 -0.87
N PHE A 173 3.90 -2.01 -0.72
CA PHE A 173 3.07 -3.21 -0.56
C PHE A 173 3.13 -4.11 -1.80
N CYS A 174 3.14 -3.52 -2.99
CA CYS A 174 3.21 -4.26 -4.25
C CYS A 174 4.59 -4.92 -4.45
N ILE A 175 5.66 -4.30 -3.94
CA ILE A 175 7.00 -4.93 -3.86
C ILE A 175 6.96 -6.12 -2.90
N GLY A 176 6.41 -5.96 -1.69
CA GLY A 176 6.29 -7.04 -0.72
C GLY A 176 5.51 -8.24 -1.27
N VAL A 177 4.39 -8.01 -1.95
CA VAL A 177 3.61 -9.07 -2.60
C VAL A 177 4.38 -9.72 -3.75
N ALA A 178 5.11 -8.96 -4.57
CA ALA A 178 5.94 -9.53 -5.65
C ALA A 178 7.06 -10.44 -5.11
N ILE A 179 7.71 -10.08 -4.00
CA ILE A 179 8.70 -10.94 -3.32
C ILE A 179 8.03 -12.25 -2.87
N LEU A 180 6.86 -12.17 -2.23
CA LEU A 180 6.11 -13.36 -1.82
C LEU A 180 5.68 -14.23 -3.01
N GLN A 181 5.30 -13.63 -4.14
CA GLN A 181 4.93 -14.35 -5.37
C GLN A 181 6.11 -15.08 -6.02
N GLN A 182 7.35 -14.59 -5.88
CA GLN A 182 8.54 -15.34 -6.30
C GLN A 182 8.87 -16.52 -5.37
N LEU A 183 8.47 -16.44 -4.10
CA LEU A 183 8.66 -17.51 -3.10
C LEU A 183 7.45 -18.45 -2.98
N ARG A 184 6.36 -18.18 -3.72
CA ARG A 184 5.04 -18.82 -3.61
C ARG A 184 5.08 -20.34 -3.54
N ASP A 185 5.75 -20.98 -4.49
CA ASP A 185 5.76 -22.45 -4.59
C ASP A 185 6.50 -23.09 -3.41
N ARG A 186 7.51 -22.39 -2.87
CA ARG A 186 8.19 -22.83 -1.63
C ARG A 186 7.32 -22.56 -0.41
N LEU A 187 6.62 -21.43 -0.33
CA LEU A 187 5.72 -21.10 0.77
C LEU A 187 4.57 -22.10 0.89
N LEU A 188 3.87 -22.39 -0.20
CA LEU A 188 2.73 -23.33 -0.24
C LEU A 188 3.14 -24.77 0.05
N ALA A 189 4.38 -25.17 -0.26
CA ALA A 189 4.88 -26.51 0.01
C ALA A 189 5.36 -26.72 1.47
N ASN A 190 5.34 -25.68 2.32
CA ASN A 190 6.01 -25.67 3.61
C ASN A 190 5.11 -25.21 4.77
N GLY A 191 5.43 -25.70 5.97
CA GLY A 191 4.79 -25.30 7.22
C GLY A 191 5.43 -24.07 7.85
N PHE A 192 4.98 -23.73 9.07
CA PHE A 192 5.44 -22.55 9.81
C PHE A 192 6.95 -22.51 10.01
N ASN A 193 7.55 -23.63 10.47
CA ASN A 193 8.98 -23.68 10.82
C ASN A 193 9.86 -23.53 9.58
N GLU A 194 9.48 -24.20 8.50
CA GLU A 194 10.19 -24.19 7.22
C GLU A 194 10.08 -22.80 6.56
N CYS A 195 8.95 -22.11 6.72
CA CYS A 195 8.79 -20.70 6.33
C CYS A 195 9.67 -19.75 7.16
N ILE A 196 9.82 -19.96 8.48
CA ILE A 196 10.76 -19.17 9.31
C ILE A 196 12.21 -19.35 8.81
N LEU A 197 12.61 -20.58 8.47
CA LEU A 197 13.94 -20.86 7.92
C LEU A 197 14.12 -20.21 6.53
N LEU A 198 13.11 -20.30 5.66
CA LEU A 198 13.09 -19.70 4.32
C LEU A 198 13.32 -18.18 4.32
N PHE A 199 12.87 -17.47 5.35
CA PHE A 199 13.04 -16.01 5.47
C PHE A 199 14.30 -15.63 6.25
N SER A 200 14.86 -16.56 7.02
CA SER A 200 16.16 -16.39 7.69
C SER A 200 17.32 -16.49 6.71
N ASP A 201 17.20 -17.37 5.70
CA ASP A 201 18.12 -17.49 4.57
C ASP A 201 17.34 -17.27 3.25
N LEU A 202 17.04 -16.00 2.97
CA LEU A 202 16.15 -15.60 1.88
C LEU A 202 16.74 -16.02 0.51
N PRO A 203 16.02 -16.80 -0.31
CA PRO A 203 16.49 -17.18 -1.64
C PRO A 203 16.72 -15.98 -2.54
N GLU A 204 17.53 -16.17 -3.59
CA GLU A 204 17.79 -15.09 -4.53
C GLU A 204 16.51 -14.61 -5.23
N ILE A 205 16.15 -13.35 -4.99
CA ILE A 205 15.06 -12.64 -5.66
C ILE A 205 15.57 -12.00 -6.95
N ASP A 206 14.82 -12.22 -8.04
CA ASP A 206 14.96 -11.50 -9.31
C ASP A 206 14.29 -10.13 -9.19
N ILE A 207 15.09 -9.07 -9.23
CA ILE A 207 14.61 -7.70 -9.05
C ILE A 207 13.94 -7.15 -10.31
N GLU A 208 14.35 -7.56 -11.51
CA GLU A 208 13.70 -7.12 -12.75
C GLU A 208 12.28 -7.69 -12.80
N ARG A 209 12.14 -8.98 -12.44
CA ARG A 209 10.85 -9.62 -12.23
C ARG A 209 10.05 -8.94 -11.11
N CYS A 210 10.66 -8.65 -9.96
CA CYS A 210 10.00 -7.98 -8.84
C CYS A 210 9.48 -6.59 -9.22
N VAL A 211 10.24 -5.80 -9.98
CA VAL A 211 9.84 -4.48 -10.49
C VAL A 211 8.67 -4.60 -11.46
N ARG A 212 8.74 -5.52 -12.43
CA ARG A 212 7.68 -5.77 -13.40
C ARG A 212 6.37 -6.25 -12.74
N GLU A 213 6.47 -7.17 -11.79
CA GLU A 213 5.32 -7.70 -11.04
C GLU A 213 4.71 -6.63 -10.13
N SER A 214 5.51 -5.89 -9.36
CA SER A 214 5.01 -4.82 -8.48
C SER A 214 4.31 -3.69 -9.24
N ILE A 215 4.77 -3.29 -10.44
CA ILE A 215 4.04 -2.36 -11.32
C ILE A 215 2.69 -2.94 -11.73
N SER A 216 2.64 -4.22 -12.15
CA SER A 216 1.39 -4.89 -12.53
C SER A 216 0.39 -4.93 -11.37
N LEU A 217 0.84 -5.38 -10.19
CA LEU A 217 0.05 -5.41 -8.95
C LEU A 217 -0.52 -4.02 -8.62
N PHE A 218 0.32 -2.97 -8.66
CA PHE A 218 -0.08 -1.59 -8.41
C PHE A 218 -1.13 -1.08 -9.41
N CYS A 219 -1.04 -1.44 -10.70
CA CYS A 219 -2.06 -1.09 -11.69
C CYS A 219 -3.41 -1.78 -11.42
N TRP A 220 -3.43 -3.01 -10.87
CA TRP A 220 -4.67 -3.71 -10.52
C TRP A 220 -5.29 -3.27 -9.20
N THR A 221 -4.55 -2.54 -8.36
CA THR A 221 -5.00 -2.08 -7.05
C THR A 221 -5.75 -0.73 -7.14
N PRO A 222 -6.98 -0.64 -6.60
CA PRO A 222 -7.65 0.65 -6.34
C PRO A 222 -6.86 1.46 -5.30
N LYS A 223 -6.75 2.77 -5.46
CA LYS A 223 -5.93 3.60 -4.54
C LYS A 223 -6.44 3.50 -3.10
N SER A 224 -7.75 3.60 -2.96
CA SER A 224 -8.44 3.51 -1.67
C SER A 224 -8.32 2.12 -1.02
N ALA A 225 -7.97 1.05 -1.76
CA ALA A 225 -7.70 -0.26 -1.16
C ALA A 225 -6.52 -0.20 -0.18
N THR A 226 -5.52 0.65 -0.46
CA THR A 226 -4.31 0.85 0.37
C THR A 226 -4.41 2.01 1.37
N TYR A 227 -5.64 2.46 1.68
CA TYR A 227 -5.88 3.51 2.67
C TYR A 227 -5.33 3.15 4.05
N ARG A 228 -4.74 4.15 4.72
CA ARG A 228 -4.16 4.10 6.06
C ARG A 228 -4.49 5.41 6.78
N GLN A 229 -4.91 5.34 8.03
CA GLN A 229 -5.17 6.53 8.85
C GLN A 229 -3.87 7.19 9.31
N HIS A 230 -2.79 6.41 9.46
CA HIS A 230 -1.47 6.87 9.91
C HIS A 230 -0.49 7.14 8.75
N ALA A 231 -0.97 7.24 7.50
CA ALA A 231 -0.16 7.77 6.40
C ALA A 231 -0.01 9.30 6.49
N GLN A 232 0.92 9.87 5.71
CA GLN A 232 1.17 11.31 5.72
C GLN A 232 -0.10 12.10 5.36
N PRO A 233 -0.51 13.10 6.17
CA PRO A 233 -1.61 13.99 5.81
C PRO A 233 -1.21 14.90 4.64
N PRO A 234 -2.18 15.40 3.85
CA PRO A 234 -1.88 16.28 2.73
C PRO A 234 -1.17 17.55 3.21
N LYS A 235 -0.16 18.00 2.48
CA LYS A 235 0.56 19.23 2.80
C LYS A 235 -0.36 20.44 2.63
N PRO A 236 -0.37 21.41 3.58
CA PRO A 236 -1.14 22.63 3.39
C PRO A 236 -0.64 23.40 2.16
N ALA A 237 -1.58 23.97 1.40
CA ALA A 237 -1.30 24.72 0.18
C ALA A 237 -0.66 26.08 0.52
N GLY A 238 0.65 26.10 0.76
CA GLY A 238 1.35 27.31 1.22
C GLY A 238 2.88 27.31 1.07
N ASP A 239 3.50 26.28 0.48
CA ASP A 239 4.94 26.29 0.19
C ASP A 239 5.20 25.94 -1.29
N ASN A 240 6.19 26.61 -1.88
CA ASN A 240 6.23 26.89 -3.32
C ASN A 240 6.37 25.67 -4.24
N GLY A 241 5.64 25.71 -5.37
CA GLY A 241 5.87 24.84 -6.52
C GLY A 241 4.77 25.00 -7.56
N PHE A 242 5.14 25.34 -8.81
CA PHE A 242 4.20 25.35 -9.94
C PHE A 242 3.42 24.04 -10.00
N GLY A 243 2.11 24.11 -10.28
CA GLY A 243 1.22 22.95 -10.30
C GLY A 243 1.74 21.84 -11.22
N LYS A 244 2.46 20.87 -10.62
CA LYS A 244 2.97 19.71 -11.36
C LYS A 244 1.76 18.90 -11.83
N PRO A 245 1.75 18.39 -13.07
CA PRO A 245 0.83 17.32 -13.45
C PRO A 245 1.25 16.07 -12.68
N VAL A 246 0.77 15.93 -11.44
CA VAL A 246 1.03 14.77 -10.61
C VAL A 246 0.44 13.56 -11.33
N SER A 247 1.31 12.64 -11.74
CA SER A 247 0.88 11.38 -12.35
C SER A 247 -0.13 10.70 -11.42
N TYR A 248 -1.19 10.10 -11.98
CA TYR A 248 -2.13 9.34 -11.17
C TYR A 248 -1.43 8.28 -10.31
N PHE A 249 -0.30 7.74 -10.78
CA PHE A 249 0.49 6.73 -10.07
C PHE A 249 1.37 7.29 -8.94
N SER A 250 1.66 8.60 -8.94
CA SER A 250 2.52 9.26 -7.94
C SER A 250 1.74 10.07 -6.89
N SER A 251 0.45 10.35 -7.10
CA SER A 251 -0.40 11.04 -6.12
C SER A 251 -0.76 10.14 -4.94
N GLU A 252 -0.65 10.64 -3.71
CA GLU A 252 -1.18 9.96 -2.53
C GLU A 252 -2.72 9.95 -2.55
N TYR A 253 -3.35 9.03 -1.80
CA TYR A 253 -4.80 9.04 -1.64
C TYR A 253 -5.25 10.21 -0.74
N GLN A 254 -4.43 10.56 0.25
CA GLN A 254 -4.66 11.61 1.23
C GLN A 254 -4.69 13.03 0.61
N ASP A 255 -4.08 13.20 -0.56
CA ASP A 255 -4.08 14.44 -1.35
C ASP A 255 -5.37 14.63 -2.18
N MET A 256 -6.25 13.62 -2.26
CA MET A 256 -7.53 13.74 -2.95
C MET A 256 -8.50 14.63 -2.15
N THR A 257 -9.29 15.44 -2.85
CA THR A 257 -10.33 16.28 -2.26
C THR A 257 -11.30 15.43 -1.45
N LYS A 258 -11.34 15.66 -0.12
CA LYS A 258 -12.23 14.91 0.77
C LYS A 258 -13.70 15.23 0.47
N THR A 259 -14.43 14.21 0.02
CA THR A 259 -15.88 14.23 -0.17
C THR A 259 -16.55 13.22 0.76
N GLU A 260 -17.88 13.22 0.83
CA GLU A 260 -18.66 12.19 1.52
C GLU A 260 -18.48 10.77 0.92
N LEU A 261 -17.84 10.67 -0.26
CA LEU A 261 -17.61 9.42 -0.98
C LEU A 261 -16.25 8.78 -0.66
N CYS A 262 -15.35 9.48 0.04
CA CYS A 262 -14.02 8.99 0.43
C CYS A 262 -14.08 7.84 1.46
N ARG A 263 -12.98 7.09 1.61
CA ARG A 263 -12.77 6.13 2.72
C ARG A 263 -12.90 6.83 4.08
N GLU A 264 -13.63 6.22 5.00
CA GLU A 264 -13.60 6.59 6.42
C GLU A 264 -12.47 5.85 7.17
N PRO A 265 -11.89 6.45 8.23
CA PRO A 265 -11.02 5.74 9.16
C PRO A 265 -11.79 4.61 9.86
N MET A 266 -11.08 3.52 10.18
CA MET A 266 -11.64 2.38 10.92
C MET A 266 -10.70 1.99 12.06
N SER A 267 -11.24 1.35 13.11
CA SER A 267 -10.42 0.89 14.21
C SER A 267 -9.47 -0.23 13.76
N LEU A 268 -8.30 -0.33 14.40
CA LEU A 268 -7.34 -1.41 14.12
C LEU A 268 -7.97 -2.81 14.35
N SER A 269 -8.89 -2.93 15.30
CA SER A 269 -9.66 -4.16 15.55
C SER A 269 -10.60 -4.53 14.40
N GLU A 270 -11.26 -3.56 13.77
CA GLU A 270 -12.09 -3.82 12.59
C GLU A 270 -11.22 -4.13 11.37
N LEU A 271 -10.11 -3.42 11.19
CA LEU A 271 -9.18 -3.65 10.07
C LEU A 271 -8.61 -5.07 10.12
N LYS A 272 -8.24 -5.55 11.33
CA LYS A 272 -7.77 -6.94 11.55
C LYS A 272 -8.85 -8.01 11.42
N ALA A 273 -10.13 -7.63 11.50
CA ALA A 273 -11.24 -8.56 11.29
C ALA A 273 -11.62 -8.72 9.81
N GLU A 274 -11.12 -7.86 8.92
CA GLU A 274 -11.43 -7.88 7.49
C GLU A 274 -10.24 -8.45 6.69
N VAL A 275 -10.48 -9.53 5.93
CA VAL A 275 -9.46 -10.17 5.06
C VAL A 275 -9.29 -9.42 3.74
N SER A 276 -10.35 -8.78 3.25
CA SER A 276 -10.35 -8.01 2.00
C SER A 276 -10.30 -6.50 2.27
N PRO A 277 -9.56 -5.72 1.47
CA PRO A 277 -9.53 -4.27 1.63
C PRO A 277 -10.85 -3.62 1.20
N ARG A 278 -11.21 -2.50 1.84
CA ARG A 278 -12.33 -1.66 1.39
C ARG A 278 -11.90 -0.68 0.28
N ILE A 279 -12.84 -0.25 -0.55
CA ILE A 279 -12.65 0.86 -1.51
C ILE A 279 -13.64 2.00 -1.27
N SER A 280 -13.25 3.21 -1.66
CA SER A 280 -14.12 4.38 -1.64
C SER A 280 -15.20 4.30 -2.72
N ALA A 281 -16.29 5.04 -2.52
CA ALA A 281 -17.32 5.17 -3.55
C ALA A 281 -16.79 5.94 -4.79
N GLU A 282 -15.79 6.81 -4.62
CA GLU A 282 -15.10 7.52 -5.71
C GLU A 282 -14.32 6.56 -6.62
N ASP A 283 -13.51 5.67 -6.04
CA ASP A 283 -12.78 4.65 -6.80
C ASP A 283 -13.77 3.73 -7.54
N LEU A 284 -14.88 3.33 -6.89
CA LEU A 284 -15.93 2.54 -7.54
C LEU A 284 -16.56 3.27 -8.75
N ILE A 285 -16.84 4.57 -8.64
CA ILE A 285 -17.39 5.39 -9.72
C ILE A 285 -16.39 5.55 -10.88
N GLU A 286 -15.10 5.79 -10.61
CA GLU A 286 -14.06 5.91 -11.65
C GLU A 286 -13.83 4.57 -12.38
N LEU A 287 -13.83 3.46 -11.64
CA LEU A 287 -13.54 2.12 -12.16
C LEU A 287 -14.72 1.53 -12.94
N CYS A 288 -15.96 1.72 -12.48
CA CYS A 288 -17.18 1.30 -13.20
C CYS A 288 -17.64 2.29 -14.29
N GLU A 289 -16.93 3.40 -14.49
CA GLU A 289 -17.26 4.46 -15.48
C GLU A 289 -18.69 5.04 -15.32
N LEU A 290 -19.18 5.11 -14.07
CA LEU A 290 -20.58 5.47 -13.76
C LEU A 290 -20.88 6.97 -13.94
N SER A 291 -19.86 7.83 -13.92
CA SER A 291 -20.01 9.27 -14.12
C SER A 291 -19.56 9.68 -15.54
N PRO A 292 -20.44 10.20 -16.40
CA PRO A 292 -20.08 10.62 -17.76
C PRO A 292 -19.22 11.89 -17.81
N THR A 293 -19.08 12.61 -16.69
CA THR A 293 -18.30 13.85 -16.57
C THR A 293 -16.95 13.65 -15.87
N ALA A 294 -16.67 12.47 -15.33
CA ALA A 294 -15.39 12.20 -14.66
C ALA A 294 -14.26 12.02 -15.71
N PRO A 295 -13.22 12.87 -15.70
CA PRO A 295 -12.07 12.67 -16.58
C PRO A 295 -11.33 11.39 -16.15
N THR A 296 -11.35 10.36 -17.00
CA THR A 296 -10.69 9.08 -16.71
C THR A 296 -9.17 9.28 -16.63
N LYS A 297 -8.60 9.26 -15.41
CA LYS A 297 -7.16 9.51 -15.21
C LYS A 297 -6.30 8.31 -15.63
N ARG A 298 -6.90 7.13 -15.81
CA ARG A 298 -6.28 5.91 -16.34
C ARG A 298 -6.59 5.73 -17.83
N THR A 299 -5.60 5.31 -18.62
CA THR A 299 -5.77 4.92 -20.03
C THR A 299 -6.61 3.63 -20.15
N LYS A 300 -7.41 3.51 -21.22
CA LYS A 300 -8.35 2.38 -21.41
C LYS A 300 -7.69 1.00 -21.40
N SER A 301 -6.42 0.88 -21.80
CA SER A 301 -5.66 -0.38 -21.80
C SER A 301 -5.15 -0.83 -20.42
N GLY A 302 -5.19 0.05 -19.41
CA GLY A 302 -4.66 -0.22 -18.06
C GLY A 302 -5.70 -0.22 -16.94
N LYS A 303 -7.01 -0.16 -17.26
CA LYS A 303 -8.08 -0.26 -16.25
C LYS A 303 -8.33 -1.72 -15.86
N PRO A 304 -8.44 -2.05 -14.56
CA PRO A 304 -8.85 -3.38 -14.14
C PRO A 304 -10.30 -3.61 -14.56
N LYS A 305 -10.62 -4.79 -15.13
CA LYS A 305 -12.01 -5.18 -15.38
C LYS A 305 -12.69 -5.36 -14.02
N ILE A 306 -13.72 -4.57 -13.74
CA ILE A 306 -14.46 -4.54 -12.48
C ILE A 306 -15.82 -5.26 -12.62
N ILE A 307 -16.37 -5.73 -11.49
CA ILE A 307 -17.76 -6.11 -11.33
C ILE A 307 -18.25 -5.72 -9.93
N SER A 308 -19.43 -5.09 -9.87
CA SER A 308 -20.15 -4.82 -8.64
C SER A 308 -21.03 -6.03 -8.28
N VAL A 309 -20.85 -6.60 -7.09
CA VAL A 309 -21.62 -7.74 -6.59
C VAL A 309 -22.45 -7.29 -5.39
N ASP A 310 -23.75 -7.13 -5.62
CA ASP A 310 -24.69 -6.68 -4.60
C ASP A 310 -25.29 -7.88 -3.86
N VAL A 311 -24.92 -8.02 -2.58
CA VAL A 311 -25.25 -9.20 -1.76
C VAL A 311 -26.50 -9.03 -0.90
N ARG A 312 -27.26 -7.96 -1.14
CA ARG A 312 -28.57 -7.70 -0.54
C ARG A 312 -29.64 -8.65 -1.11
N SER A 313 -30.82 -8.63 -0.50
CA SER A 313 -31.96 -9.40 -1.02
C SER A 313 -32.42 -8.88 -2.38
N VAL A 314 -33.20 -9.70 -3.09
CA VAL A 314 -33.73 -9.37 -4.42
C VAL A 314 -34.63 -8.14 -4.37
N GLU A 315 -35.36 -7.96 -3.27
CA GLU A 315 -36.25 -6.82 -3.03
C GLU A 315 -35.44 -5.53 -2.85
N ASP A 316 -34.40 -5.54 -2.01
CA ASP A 316 -33.55 -4.37 -1.78
C ASP A 316 -32.72 -3.99 -3.02
N TYR A 317 -32.31 -4.96 -3.82
CA TYR A 317 -31.71 -4.74 -5.14
C TYR A 317 -32.70 -4.09 -6.12
N SER A 318 -33.94 -4.61 -6.16
CA SER A 318 -35.01 -4.10 -7.02
C SER A 318 -35.49 -2.70 -6.62
N ARG A 319 -35.30 -2.28 -5.36
CA ARG A 319 -35.57 -0.91 -4.89
C ARG A 319 -34.52 0.12 -5.34
N GLY A 320 -33.35 -0.33 -5.82
CA GLY A 320 -32.28 0.53 -6.32
C GLY A 320 -30.92 -0.14 -6.21
N HIS A 321 -30.19 -0.21 -7.32
CA HIS A 321 -28.88 -0.87 -7.43
C HIS A 321 -27.91 -0.07 -8.31
N ILE A 322 -26.64 -0.47 -8.38
CA ILE A 322 -25.66 0.17 -9.26
C ILE A 322 -25.85 -0.38 -10.69
N SER A 323 -25.86 0.49 -11.70
CA SER A 323 -25.95 0.04 -13.08
C SER A 323 -24.82 -0.94 -13.43
N GLY A 324 -25.15 -2.08 -14.05
CA GLY A 324 -24.20 -3.13 -14.39
C GLY A 324 -23.71 -4.00 -13.23
N SER A 325 -24.25 -3.86 -12.00
CA SER A 325 -24.01 -4.83 -10.93
C SER A 325 -24.79 -6.13 -11.15
N ILE A 326 -24.38 -7.19 -10.46
CA ILE A 326 -25.15 -8.43 -10.32
C ILE A 326 -25.69 -8.56 -8.90
N ASN A 327 -26.90 -9.11 -8.74
CA ASN A 327 -27.43 -9.48 -7.43
C ASN A 327 -27.02 -10.92 -7.09
N VAL A 328 -26.34 -11.10 -5.96
CA VAL A 328 -25.90 -12.40 -5.44
C VAL A 328 -26.18 -12.43 -3.93
N PRO A 329 -27.45 -12.63 -3.51
CA PRO A 329 -27.80 -12.59 -2.09
C PRO A 329 -27.00 -13.64 -1.30
N PHE A 330 -26.47 -13.27 -0.13
CA PHE A 330 -25.54 -14.09 0.66
C PHE A 330 -26.00 -15.55 0.82
N SER A 331 -27.28 -15.76 1.11
CA SER A 331 -27.92 -17.07 1.35
C SER A 331 -28.03 -17.98 0.12
N THR A 332 -27.66 -17.52 -1.07
CA THR A 332 -27.87 -18.26 -2.34
C THR A 332 -26.63 -18.95 -2.90
N VAL A 333 -25.44 -18.61 -2.40
CA VAL A 333 -24.16 -19.08 -2.97
C VAL A 333 -23.23 -19.78 -1.99
N PHE A 334 -23.37 -19.60 -0.68
CA PHE A 334 -22.51 -20.26 0.32
C PHE A 334 -23.27 -21.31 1.14
N GLY A 335 -22.62 -22.45 1.37
CA GLY A 335 -23.08 -23.53 2.23
C GLY A 335 -22.87 -23.23 3.72
N SER A 336 -23.31 -24.15 4.58
CA SER A 336 -23.10 -24.05 6.05
C SER A 336 -21.63 -24.17 6.48
N ASP A 337 -20.80 -24.72 5.62
CA ASP A 337 -19.33 -24.85 5.71
C ASP A 337 -18.57 -23.65 5.11
N GLY A 338 -19.30 -22.73 4.47
CA GLY A 338 -18.77 -21.58 3.75
C GLY A 338 -18.24 -21.90 2.34
N GLU A 339 -18.45 -23.11 1.82
CA GLU A 339 -18.08 -23.47 0.45
C GLU A 339 -19.10 -22.94 -0.57
N LEU A 340 -18.67 -22.77 -1.83
CA LEU A 340 -19.57 -22.34 -2.90
C LEU A 340 -20.51 -23.48 -3.30
N VAL A 341 -21.81 -23.27 -3.10
CA VAL A 341 -22.87 -24.19 -3.56
C VAL A 341 -22.97 -24.11 -5.08
N GLN A 342 -23.00 -25.25 -5.76
CA GLN A 342 -23.14 -25.31 -7.20
C GLN A 342 -24.57 -24.94 -7.62
N CYS A 343 -24.77 -23.68 -8.04
CA CYS A 343 -26.05 -23.12 -8.46
C CYS A 343 -25.84 -22.13 -9.63
N PRO A 344 -26.89 -21.72 -10.37
CA PRO A 344 -26.73 -20.76 -11.47
C PRO A 344 -26.06 -19.45 -11.03
N THR A 345 -26.38 -18.94 -9.85
CA THR A 345 -25.81 -17.71 -9.29
C THR A 345 -24.31 -17.84 -9.01
N SER A 346 -23.85 -18.97 -8.45
CA SER A 346 -22.42 -19.22 -8.25
C SER A 346 -21.69 -19.42 -9.58
N GLY A 347 -22.32 -20.03 -10.58
CA GLY A 347 -21.79 -20.10 -11.95
C GLY A 347 -21.58 -18.73 -12.59
N VAL A 348 -22.53 -17.81 -12.42
CA VAL A 348 -22.38 -16.40 -12.84
C VAL A 348 -21.20 -15.74 -12.09
N LEU A 349 -21.10 -15.93 -10.78
CA LEU A 349 -20.01 -15.35 -9.97
C LEU A 349 -18.62 -15.90 -10.39
N GLN A 350 -18.51 -17.21 -10.63
CA GLN A 350 -17.30 -17.85 -11.16
C GLN A 350 -16.89 -17.30 -12.53
N SER A 351 -17.84 -16.93 -13.40
CA SER A 351 -17.54 -16.30 -14.70
C SER A 351 -16.83 -14.93 -14.59
N TYR A 352 -16.85 -14.32 -13.40
CA TYR A 352 -16.17 -13.07 -13.09
C TYR A 352 -14.85 -13.26 -12.31
N ARG A 353 -14.42 -14.49 -12.02
CA ARG A 353 -13.15 -14.77 -11.31
C ARG A 353 -11.96 -14.11 -12.03
N GLY A 354 -11.08 -13.45 -11.27
CA GLY A 354 -9.94 -12.71 -11.80
C GLY A 354 -10.24 -11.24 -12.18
N ARG A 355 -11.52 -10.83 -12.24
CA ARG A 355 -11.90 -9.40 -12.23
C ARG A 355 -11.75 -8.81 -10.84
N LEU A 356 -11.70 -7.49 -10.75
CA LEU A 356 -11.88 -6.76 -9.50
C LEU A 356 -13.35 -6.89 -9.06
N ILE A 357 -13.60 -7.60 -7.97
CA ILE A 357 -14.94 -7.82 -7.42
C ILE A 357 -15.16 -6.81 -6.28
N VAL A 358 -16.23 -6.02 -6.36
CA VAL A 358 -16.61 -5.10 -5.28
C VAL A 358 -17.91 -5.57 -4.66
N VAL A 359 -17.81 -6.08 -3.43
CA VAL A 359 -18.93 -6.58 -2.63
C VAL A 359 -19.68 -5.38 -2.01
N ILE A 360 -20.99 -5.34 -2.22
CA ILE A 360 -21.87 -4.24 -1.83
C ILE A 360 -23.00 -4.77 -0.95
N SER A 361 -23.24 -4.12 0.19
CA SER A 361 -24.36 -4.42 1.10
C SER A 361 -24.89 -3.14 1.75
N HIS A 362 -25.93 -3.28 2.58
CA HIS A 362 -26.31 -2.26 3.57
C HIS A 362 -25.45 -2.35 4.84
N ALA A 363 -25.00 -3.54 5.23
CA ALA A 363 -24.23 -3.78 6.45
C ALA A 363 -22.79 -4.20 6.13
N MET A 364 -21.81 -3.46 6.65
CA MET A 364 -20.39 -3.74 6.42
C MET A 364 -19.99 -5.16 6.85
N LYS A 365 -20.50 -5.64 7.99
CA LYS A 365 -20.26 -7.01 8.47
C LYS A 365 -20.70 -8.08 7.46
N SER A 366 -21.85 -7.91 6.80
CA SER A 366 -22.34 -8.87 5.80
C SER A 366 -21.47 -8.86 4.53
N ALA A 367 -21.04 -7.68 4.08
CA ALA A 367 -20.14 -7.56 2.93
C ALA A 367 -18.74 -8.10 3.22
N ALA A 368 -18.17 -7.80 4.39
CA ALA A 368 -16.89 -8.34 4.86
C ALA A 368 -16.94 -9.87 4.98
N MET A 369 -17.99 -10.43 5.59
CA MET A 369 -18.17 -11.88 5.68
C MET A 369 -18.24 -12.53 4.29
N PHE A 370 -18.99 -11.95 3.34
CA PHE A 370 -19.09 -12.47 1.98
C PHE A 370 -17.73 -12.41 1.26
N ALA A 371 -16.98 -11.32 1.44
CA ALA A 371 -15.64 -11.16 0.90
C ALA A 371 -14.66 -12.19 1.48
N THR A 372 -14.70 -12.45 2.80
CA THR A 372 -13.91 -13.51 3.45
C THR A 372 -14.21 -14.90 2.86
N HIS A 373 -15.48 -15.21 2.58
CA HIS A 373 -15.85 -16.48 1.94
C HIS A 373 -15.31 -16.58 0.50
N LEU A 374 -15.37 -15.48 -0.26
CA LEU A 374 -14.76 -15.43 -1.60
C LEU A 374 -13.24 -15.64 -1.55
N VAL A 375 -12.53 -15.00 -0.61
CA VAL A 375 -11.09 -15.20 -0.44
C VAL A 375 -10.78 -16.65 -0.04
N LYS A 376 -11.56 -17.26 0.87
CA LYS A 376 -11.42 -18.68 1.27
C LYS A 376 -11.51 -19.63 0.07
N VAL A 377 -12.43 -19.40 -0.86
CA VAL A 377 -12.55 -20.16 -2.13
C VAL A 377 -11.67 -19.58 -3.27
N ASN A 378 -10.57 -18.93 -2.87
CA ASN A 378 -9.47 -18.43 -3.70
C ASN A 378 -9.86 -17.41 -4.80
N PHE A 379 -10.94 -16.63 -4.63
CA PHE A 379 -11.21 -15.51 -5.55
C PHE A 379 -10.22 -14.38 -5.29
N PRO A 380 -9.40 -13.99 -6.29
CA PRO A 380 -8.51 -12.84 -6.15
C PRO A 380 -9.30 -11.54 -6.37
N ARG A 381 -8.69 -10.43 -5.96
CA ARG A 381 -9.13 -9.05 -6.21
C ARG A 381 -10.53 -8.75 -5.67
N VAL A 382 -10.82 -9.25 -4.47
CA VAL A 382 -12.08 -8.97 -3.77
C VAL A 382 -11.90 -7.72 -2.89
N CYS A 383 -12.83 -6.78 -3.02
CA CYS A 383 -12.93 -5.58 -2.21
C CYS A 383 -14.34 -5.44 -1.63
N VAL A 384 -14.48 -4.62 -0.58
CA VAL A 384 -15.78 -4.21 -0.03
C VAL A 384 -16.01 -2.71 -0.31
N LEU A 385 -17.22 -2.31 -0.70
CA LEU A 385 -17.57 -0.88 -0.79
C LEU A 385 -17.69 -0.28 0.62
N ASP A 386 -16.82 0.68 0.94
CA ASP A 386 -16.86 1.41 2.22
C ASP A 386 -18.19 2.17 2.39
N GLY A 387 -18.79 2.10 3.58
CA GLY A 387 -20.15 2.61 3.87
C GLY A 387 -21.30 1.94 3.10
N GLY A 388 -21.01 0.95 2.25
CA GLY A 388 -22.00 0.19 1.50
C GLY A 388 -22.80 1.01 0.47
N ILE A 389 -23.91 0.45 -0.02
CA ILE A 389 -24.75 1.07 -1.06
C ILE A 389 -25.31 2.44 -0.65
N ASN A 390 -25.43 2.70 0.66
CA ASN A 390 -25.95 3.97 1.18
C ASN A 390 -25.03 5.15 0.83
N LYS A 391 -23.72 4.94 0.76
CA LYS A 391 -22.72 5.98 0.42
C LYS A 391 -22.89 6.52 -1.00
N LEU A 392 -23.57 5.77 -1.88
CA LEU A 392 -23.89 6.20 -3.25
C LEU A 392 -25.21 6.97 -3.37
N LYS A 393 -26.08 6.99 -2.36
CA LYS A 393 -27.39 7.68 -2.44
C LYS A 393 -27.30 9.16 -2.82
N PRO A 394 -26.37 9.98 -2.27
CA PRO A 394 -26.27 11.39 -2.64
C PRO A 394 -25.87 11.64 -4.10
N THR A 395 -25.33 10.63 -4.79
CA THR A 395 -24.80 10.78 -6.16
C THR A 395 -25.88 10.70 -7.25
N GLY A 396 -27.07 10.16 -6.93
CA GLY A 396 -28.10 9.87 -7.93
C GLY A 396 -27.77 8.73 -8.91
N LEU A 397 -26.63 8.03 -8.76
CA LEU A 397 -26.17 6.97 -9.67
C LEU A 397 -26.86 5.60 -9.47
N LEU A 398 -27.84 5.52 -8.57
CA LEU A 398 -28.59 4.28 -8.33
C LEU A 398 -29.70 4.12 -9.37
N THR A 399 -29.64 3.02 -10.12
CA THR A 399 -30.68 2.59 -11.05
C THR A 399 -31.86 2.04 -10.26
N VAL A 400 -33.01 2.69 -10.37
CA VAL A 400 -34.30 2.20 -9.87
C VAL A 400 -35.09 1.69 -11.08
N PRO A 401 -35.54 0.42 -11.11
CA PRO A 401 -36.44 -0.07 -12.16
C PRO A 401 -37.69 0.81 -12.23
N SER A 402 -38.06 1.23 -13.44
CA SER A 402 -39.35 1.87 -13.65
C SER A 402 -40.45 0.88 -13.22
N PRO A 403 -41.49 1.32 -12.49
CA PRO A 403 -42.63 0.45 -12.22
C PRO A 403 -43.22 0.01 -13.57
N GLN A 404 -43.39 -1.31 -13.74
CA GLN A 404 -44.16 -1.83 -14.86
C GLN A 404 -45.61 -1.43 -14.63
N ILE A 405 -46.12 -0.55 -15.51
CA ILE A 405 -47.50 -0.06 -15.52
C ILE A 405 -48.38 -1.07 -16.26
#